data_AF-A0A6H3F8Q9-F1
#
_entry.id   AF-A0A6H3F8Q9-F1
#
_cell.length_a   1.000
_cell.length_b   1.000
_cell.length_c   1.000
_cell.angle_alpha   90.00
_cell.angle_beta   90.00
_cell.angle_gamma   90.00
#
_symmetry.space_group_name_H-M   'P 1'
#
loop_
_entity.id
_entity.type
_entity.pdbx_description
1 polymer ?
#
loop_
_entity_poly.entity_id
_entity_poly.type
_entity_poly.pdbx_seq_one_letter_code
_entity_poly.pdbx_strand_id
1 'polypeptide(L)'
;MLRTLPVLCCLAVLLAVASPARADSLSAYGEQSEQNAAARQAAKDHADYLAKANKYSLQYLQEAREFRVDGRYELARQRYLQALSICADDATAQIIRRELEGVDLLLRTMR
;
A
#
# COMPACT_ATOMS: atom_id res chain seq x y z
N MET A 1 29.47 1.69 -29.41
CA MET A 1 28.98 2.51 -30.53
C MET A 1 27.85 1.75 -31.22
N LEU A 2 26.72 2.44 -31.44
CA LEU A 2 25.52 2.00 -32.16
C LEU A 2 25.81 1.49 -33.58
N ARG A 3 24.98 0.53 -34.06
CA ARG A 3 24.36 0.45 -35.41
C ARG A 3 23.49 -0.83 -35.52
N THR A 4 22.16 -0.74 -35.39
CA THR A 4 21.10 -0.65 -36.45
C THR A 4 20.78 -1.96 -37.22
N LEU A 5 19.59 -2.53 -36.92
CA LEU A 5 18.49 -3.13 -37.73
C LEU A 5 18.77 -3.81 -39.10
N PRO A 6 18.01 -4.88 -39.45
CA PRO A 6 16.68 -4.79 -40.12
C PRO A 6 15.65 -5.85 -39.60
N VAL A 7 14.35 -5.58 -39.45
CA VAL A 7 13.24 -5.40 -40.43
C VAL A 7 12.93 -6.65 -41.29
N LEU A 8 11.65 -7.09 -41.21
CA LEU A 8 10.82 -7.90 -42.14
C LEU A 8 10.50 -9.38 -41.83
N CYS A 9 9.24 -9.71 -42.14
CA CYS A 9 8.56 -11.03 -42.25
C CYS A 9 8.15 -11.68 -40.90
N CYS A 10 6.88 -11.95 -40.60
CA CYS A 10 5.81 -12.46 -41.45
C CYS A 10 4.43 -11.90 -41.05
N LEU A 11 3.78 -11.21 -41.98
CA LEU A 11 2.33 -11.19 -42.11
C LEU A 11 1.86 -12.57 -42.61
N ALA A 12 0.64 -12.93 -42.22
CA ALA A 12 -0.19 -14.03 -42.74
C ALA A 12 -0.02 -15.43 -42.10
N VAL A 13 -0.84 -15.68 -41.08
CA VAL A 13 -1.67 -16.89 -40.98
C VAL A 13 -3.05 -16.42 -40.50
N LEU A 14 -3.96 -16.08 -41.43
CA LEU A 14 -5.12 -16.90 -41.80
C LEU A 14 -6.01 -17.23 -40.58
N LEU A 15 -7.04 -16.42 -40.30
CA LEU A 15 -8.41 -16.67 -40.79
C LEU A 15 -8.85 -18.14 -40.61
N ALA A 16 -9.21 -18.47 -39.38
CA ALA A 16 -10.19 -19.49 -39.08
C ALA A 16 -11.00 -19.05 -37.84
N VAL A 17 -11.73 -17.93 -37.97
CA VAL A 17 -12.74 -17.56 -36.97
C VAL A 17 -13.99 -18.40 -37.26
N ALA A 18 -13.97 -19.65 -36.81
CA ALA A 18 -15.20 -20.39 -36.61
C ALA A 18 -15.96 -19.67 -35.51
N SER A 19 -17.04 -18.98 -35.87
CA SER A 19 -17.96 -18.39 -34.90
C SER A 19 -18.73 -19.52 -34.20
N PRO A 20 -18.61 -19.71 -32.87
CA PRO A 20 -19.68 -20.33 -32.13
C PRO A 20 -20.82 -19.30 -32.06
N ALA A 21 -22.01 -19.74 -32.46
CA ALA A 21 -23.23 -18.98 -32.35
C ALA A 21 -23.34 -18.38 -30.93
N ARG A 22 -23.47 -17.05 -30.85
CA ARG A 22 -23.74 -16.32 -29.62
C ARG A 22 -25.07 -16.79 -29.03
N ALA A 23 -25.00 -17.58 -27.97
CA ALA A 23 -26.09 -17.79 -27.03
C ALA A 23 -25.65 -17.65 -25.56
N ASP A 24 -24.48 -17.04 -25.29
CA ASP A 24 -23.92 -16.89 -23.93
C ASP A 24 -23.84 -15.44 -23.42
N SER A 25 -24.49 -14.47 -24.08
CA SER A 25 -24.38 -13.04 -23.71
C SER A 25 -25.17 -12.65 -22.45
N LEU A 26 -25.98 -13.55 -21.88
CA LEU A 26 -26.68 -13.30 -20.62
C LEU A 26 -25.87 -13.73 -19.38
N SER A 27 -25.07 -14.81 -19.47
CA SER A 27 -24.25 -15.29 -18.35
C SER A 27 -23.07 -14.35 -18.07
N ALA A 28 -22.41 -13.88 -19.13
CA ALA A 28 -21.24 -13.00 -19.02
C ALA A 28 -21.55 -11.65 -18.32
N TYR A 29 -22.77 -11.14 -18.47
CA TYR A 29 -23.18 -9.89 -17.81
C TYR A 29 -23.41 -10.07 -16.30
N GLY A 30 -23.94 -11.24 -15.90
CA GLY A 30 -24.10 -11.63 -14.50
C GLY A 30 -22.75 -11.78 -13.81
N GLU A 31 -21.85 -12.58 -14.39
CA GLU A 31 -20.50 -12.82 -13.86
C GLU A 31 -19.68 -11.52 -13.74
N GLN A 32 -19.74 -10.64 -14.74
CA GLN A 32 -19.06 -9.34 -14.70
C GLN A 32 -19.66 -8.40 -13.64
N SER A 33 -20.98 -8.46 -13.41
CA SER A 33 -21.63 -7.67 -12.36
C SER A 33 -21.25 -8.12 -10.95
N GLU A 34 -21.16 -9.44 -10.73
CA GLU A 34 -20.73 -10.05 -9.47
C GLU A 34 -19.26 -9.79 -9.19
N GLN A 35 -18.39 -9.92 -10.19
CA GLN A 35 -16.97 -9.56 -10.08
C GLN A 35 -16.79 -8.08 -9.73
N ASN A 36 -17.56 -7.18 -10.34
CA ASN A 36 -17.54 -5.76 -10.02
C ASN A 36 -18.02 -5.48 -8.58
N ALA A 37 -19.04 -6.21 -8.11
CA ALA A 37 -19.51 -6.09 -6.72
C ALA A 37 -18.45 -6.59 -5.72
N ALA A 38 -17.81 -7.73 -6.01
CA ALA A 38 -16.74 -8.28 -5.20
C ALA A 38 -15.51 -7.35 -5.16
N ALA A 39 -15.11 -6.77 -6.30
CA ALA A 39 -14.01 -5.83 -6.37
C ALA A 39 -14.29 -4.54 -5.57
N ARG A 40 -15.52 -4.02 -5.63
CA ARG A 40 -15.94 -2.87 -4.82
C ARG A 40 -15.91 -3.18 -3.33
N GLN A 41 -16.37 -4.36 -2.93
CA GLN A 41 -16.33 -4.79 -1.54
C GLN A 41 -14.89 -4.93 -1.03
N ALA A 42 -14.02 -5.58 -1.80
CA ALA A 42 -12.60 -5.71 -1.46
C ALA A 42 -11.90 -4.34 -1.34
N ALA A 43 -12.21 -3.39 -2.23
CA ALA A 43 -11.68 -2.03 -2.14
C ALA A 43 -12.16 -1.30 -0.88
N LYS A 44 -13.42 -1.49 -0.50
CA LYS A 44 -13.99 -0.93 0.74
C LYS A 44 -13.31 -1.54 1.97
N ASP A 45 -13.21 -2.86 2.04
CA ASP A 45 -12.58 -3.55 3.17
C ASP A 45 -11.11 -3.15 3.33
N HIS A 46 -10.40 -2.97 2.22
CA HIS A 46 -9.03 -2.46 2.22
C HIS A 46 -8.96 -1.02 2.72
N ALA A 47 -9.85 -0.13 2.26
CA ALA A 47 -9.91 1.25 2.74
C ALA A 47 -10.20 1.32 4.25
N ASP A 48 -11.14 0.51 4.73
CA ASP A 48 -11.48 0.42 6.16
C ASP A 48 -10.29 -0.10 6.99
N TYR A 49 -9.55 -1.09 6.47
CA TYR A 49 -8.31 -1.57 7.07
C TYR A 49 -7.26 -0.46 7.19
N LEU A 50 -6.99 0.28 6.11
CA LEU A 50 -6.01 1.38 6.12
C LEU A 50 -6.43 2.50 7.08
N ALA A 51 -7.72 2.85 7.11
CA ALA A 51 -8.24 3.85 8.04
C ALA A 51 -8.03 3.42 9.51
N LYS A 52 -8.27 2.15 9.83
CA LYS A 52 -8.04 1.58 11.16
C LYS A 52 -6.56 1.53 11.51
N ALA A 53 -5.71 1.11 10.57
CA ALA A 53 -4.26 1.09 10.74
C ALA A 53 -3.71 2.51 11.03
N ASN A 54 -4.18 3.51 10.28
CA ASN A 54 -3.78 4.89 10.50
C ASN A 54 -4.31 5.47 11.82
N LYS A 55 -5.50 5.07 12.27
CA LYS A 55 -5.99 5.45 13.59
C LYS A 55 -5.07 4.94 14.71
N TYR A 56 -4.62 3.69 14.64
CA TYR A 56 -3.72 3.12 15.65
C TYR A 56 -2.30 3.68 15.54
N SER A 57 -1.79 3.96 14.34
CA SER A 57 -0.46 4.58 14.18
C SER A 57 -0.41 5.94 14.88
N LEU A 58 -1.48 6.75 14.76
CA LEU A 58 -1.59 8.04 15.43
C LEU A 58 -1.69 7.91 16.97
N GLN A 59 -2.33 6.85 17.47
CA GLN A 59 -2.34 6.57 18.92
C GLN A 59 -0.93 6.25 19.43
N TYR A 60 -0.18 5.39 18.75
CA TYR A 60 1.20 5.08 19.14
C TYR A 60 2.14 6.29 18.99
N LEU A 61 1.93 7.14 17.99
CA LEU A 61 2.66 8.41 17.87
C LEU A 61 2.40 9.31 19.08
N GLN A 62 1.15 9.41 19.53
CA GLN A 62 0.81 10.19 20.72
C GLN A 62 1.48 9.62 21.99
N GLU A 63 1.39 8.31 22.22
CA GLU A 63 2.07 7.66 23.35
C GLU A 63 3.60 7.86 23.29
N ALA A 64 4.20 7.79 22.10
CA ALA A 64 5.63 8.04 21.92
C ALA A 64 6.03 9.46 22.31
N ARG A 65 5.19 10.45 22.00
CA ARG A 65 5.40 11.85 22.38
C ARG A 65 5.25 12.05 23.89
N GLU A 66 4.28 11.40 24.52
CA GLU A 66 4.11 11.42 25.98
C GLU A 66 5.34 10.85 26.68
N PHE A 67 5.80 9.65 26.27
CA PHE A 67 7.04 9.08 26.82
C PHE A 67 8.27 9.97 26.57
N ARG A 68 8.33 10.66 25.43
CA ARG A 68 9.42 11.61 25.13
C ARG A 68 9.38 12.80 26.09
N VAL A 69 8.20 13.36 26.38
CA VAL A 69 8.02 14.46 27.35
C VAL A 69 8.40 14.01 28.75
N ASP A 70 8.06 12.79 29.14
CA ASP A 70 8.41 12.19 30.44
C ASP A 70 9.89 11.80 30.57
N GLY A 71 10.70 12.00 29.52
CA GLY A 71 12.12 11.60 29.49
C GLY A 71 12.35 10.09 29.37
N ARG A 72 11.31 9.30 29.09
CA ARG A 72 11.35 7.85 28.91
C ARG A 72 11.71 7.48 27.47
N TYR A 73 12.91 7.90 27.04
CA TYR A 73 13.31 7.88 25.62
C TYR A 73 13.34 6.47 24.97
N GLU A 74 13.70 5.42 25.71
CA GLU A 74 13.67 4.05 25.18
C GLU A 74 12.22 3.58 24.90
N LEU A 75 11.27 3.93 25.77
CA LEU A 75 9.85 3.63 25.53
C LEU A 75 9.28 4.46 24.38
N ALA A 76 9.66 5.74 24.31
CA ALA A 76 9.31 6.61 23.19
C ALA A 76 9.77 5.98 21.87
N ARG A 77 11.02 5.53 21.80
CA ARG A 77 11.59 4.85 20.63
C ARG A 77 10.77 3.62 20.21
N GLN A 78 10.42 2.76 21.17
CA GLN A 78 9.61 1.57 20.90
C GLN A 78 8.24 1.95 20.31
N ARG A 79 7.58 2.97 20.87
CA ARG A 79 6.28 3.42 20.36
C ARG A 79 6.35 4.10 18.99
N TYR A 80 7.38 4.89 18.70
CA TYR A 80 7.57 5.41 17.33
C TYR A 80 7.77 4.28 16.31
N LEU A 81 8.57 3.27 16.63
CA LEU A 81 8.75 2.10 15.75
C LEU A 81 7.44 1.33 15.54
N GLN A 82 6.64 1.20 16.60
CA GLN A 82 5.32 0.57 16.52
C GLN A 82 4.34 1.41 15.68
N ALA A 83 4.37 2.74 15.80
CA ALA A 83 3.58 3.62 14.96
C ALA A 83 3.96 3.47 13.48
N LEU A 84 5.27 3.39 13.19
CA LEU A 84 5.79 3.30 11.83
C LEU A 84 5.44 1.96 11.15
N SER A 85 5.39 0.86 11.90
CA SER A 85 5.13 -0.47 11.34
C SER A 85 3.70 -0.67 10.83
N ILE A 86 2.75 0.17 11.27
CA ILE A 86 1.33 0.09 10.90
C ILE A 86 0.80 1.36 10.23
N CYS A 87 1.64 2.37 10.02
CA CYS A 87 1.23 3.61 9.39
C CYS A 87 0.94 3.39 7.90
N ALA A 88 -0.24 3.82 7.46
CA ALA A 88 -0.69 3.74 6.07
C ALA A 88 -0.59 5.09 5.32
N ASP A 89 -0.20 6.16 6.01
CA ASP A 89 -0.13 7.52 5.47
C ASP A 89 1.33 7.99 5.38
N ASP A 90 1.79 8.32 4.17
CA ASP A 90 3.18 8.70 3.93
C ASP A 90 3.58 9.99 4.65
N ALA A 91 2.67 10.97 4.75
CA ALA A 91 2.94 12.22 5.45
C ALA A 91 3.18 11.97 6.95
N THR A 92 2.31 11.17 7.57
CA THR A 92 2.45 10.73 8.96
C THR A 92 3.72 9.89 9.15
N ALA A 93 4.04 8.98 8.23
CA ALA A 93 5.27 8.19 8.29
C ALA A 93 6.54 9.06 8.28
N GLN A 94 6.57 10.15 7.49
CA GLN A 94 7.69 11.09 7.51
C GLN A 94 7.82 11.85 8.84
N ILE A 95 6.69 12.21 9.46
CA ILE A 95 6.68 12.84 10.79
C ILE A 95 7.25 11.86 11.84
N ILE A 96 6.76 10.62 11.85
CA ILE A 96 7.21 9.57 12.77
C ILE A 96 8.72 9.33 12.62
N ARG A 97 9.22 9.21 11.38
CA ARG A 97 10.66 9.01 11.11
C ARG A 97 11.52 10.13 11.68
N ARG A 98 11.14 11.39 11.42
CA ARG A 98 11.88 12.56 11.92
C ARG A 98 11.91 12.62 13.45
N GLU A 99 10.77 12.36 14.10
CA GLU A 99 10.71 12.36 15.56
C GLU A 99 11.52 11.21 16.18
N LEU A 100 11.46 10.02 15.56
CA LEU A 100 12.28 8.87 15.95
C LEU A 100 13.78 9.15 15.82
N GLU A 101 14.24 9.77 14.73
CA GLU A 101 15.64 10.16 14.55
C GLU A 101 16.11 11.10 15.66
N GLY A 102 15.26 12.05 16.09
CA GLY A 102 15.53 12.92 17.22
C GLY A 102 15.71 12.15 18.54
N VAL A 103 14.85 11.16 18.80
CA VAL A 103 14.98 10.31 19.99
C VAL A 103 16.22 9.42 19.93
N ASP A 104 16.52 8.84 18.77
CA ASP A 104 17.71 8.01 18.58
C ASP A 104 19.00 8.82 18.79
N LEU A 105 19.03 10.09 18.36
CA LEU A 105 20.14 10.99 18.64
C LEU A 105 20.29 11.23 20.15
N LEU A 106 19.20 11.57 20.85
CA LEU A 106 19.22 11.77 22.30
C LEU A 106 19.77 10.55 23.03
N LEU A 107 19.25 9.36 22.71
CA LEU A 107 19.70 8.09 23.29
C LEU A 107 21.20 7.83 23.06
N ARG A 108 21.74 8.19 21.90
CA ARG A 108 23.18 8.06 21.62
C ARG A 108 24.03 9.05 22.43
N THR A 109 23.51 10.23 22.72
CA THR A 109 24.25 11.26 23.46
C THR A 109 24.20 11.09 24.98
N MET A 110 23.22 10.35 25.50
CA MET A 110 23.09 10.07 26.94
C MET A 110 23.80 8.80 27.40
N ARG A 111 24.16 7.91 26.47
CA ARG A 111 24.95 6.70 26.74
C ARG A 111 26.42 7.04 26.85
#